data_AF-A0A2N0Q974-F1
#
_entry.id   AF-A0A2N0Q974-F1
#
_cell.length_a   1.000
_cell.length_b   1.000
_cell.length_c   1.000
_cell.angle_alpha   90.00
_cell.angle_beta   90.00
_cell.angle_gamma   90.00
#
_symmetry.space_group_name_H-M   'P 1'
#
loop_
_entity.id
_entity.type
_entity.pdbx_description
1 polymer ?
#
loop_
_entity_poly.entity_id
_entity_poly.type
_entity_poly.pdbx_seq_one_letter_code
_entity_poly.pdbx_strand_id
1 'polypeptide(L)'
;MSALVLQNKALWHIFEDFTVSILLNTCFLIYAIRNQFSKISNELSAHMTKINGILTAEIKKNKTRNVSITAEIERLLTDVYKKLSTEVNTKIANELSTRLFEVNSTLMFGIEYIRIYLSSSSNSSPSSSGSSDLSQKFANIISVIWEQFTDIFDRIKSANDYSLDQMCAIVSVDILSRLEMGVIGKDTIKGFYHGENISSKNLEKIGAWIDHYYLYH
;
A
#
# COMPACT_ATOMS: atom_id res chain seq x y z
N MET A 1 -101.29 56.66 -43.08
CA MET A 1 -100.30 56.02 -42.17
C MET A 1 -100.03 56.99 -41.03
N SER A 2 -100.24 56.61 -39.76
CA SER A 2 -100.09 57.54 -38.63
C SER A 2 -98.62 57.79 -38.30
N ALA A 3 -98.28 58.98 -37.79
CA ALA A 3 -96.92 59.37 -37.40
C ALA A 3 -96.25 58.38 -36.42
N LEU A 4 -97.05 57.67 -35.62
CA LEU A 4 -96.62 56.67 -34.65
C LEU A 4 -96.01 55.41 -35.31
N VAL A 5 -96.52 55.00 -36.48
CA VAL A 5 -95.98 53.86 -37.25
C VAL A 5 -94.61 54.20 -37.85
N LEU A 6 -94.43 55.45 -38.30
CA LEU A 6 -93.15 55.94 -38.82
C LEU A 6 -92.08 56.04 -37.73
N GLN A 7 -92.43 56.51 -36.53
CA GLN A 7 -91.50 56.56 -35.38
C GLN A 7 -91.04 55.16 -34.95
N ASN A 8 -91.95 54.19 -34.86
CA ASN A 8 -91.60 52.83 -34.44
C ASN A 8 -90.67 52.14 -35.45
N LYS A 9 -90.88 52.40 -36.76
CA LYS A 9 -90.01 51.88 -37.81
C LYS A 9 -88.60 52.47 -37.77
N ALA A 10 -88.48 53.77 -37.47
CA ALA A 10 -87.18 54.43 -37.32
C ALA A 10 -86.40 53.93 -36.07
N LEU A 11 -87.10 53.73 -34.95
CA LEU A 11 -86.51 53.15 -33.74
C LEU A 11 -85.95 51.74 -33.98
N TRP A 12 -86.66 50.92 -34.75
CA TRP A 12 -86.19 49.56 -35.05
C TRP A 12 -84.88 49.58 -35.85
N HIS A 13 -84.77 50.42 -36.88
CA HIS A 13 -83.50 50.55 -37.62
C HIS A 13 -82.34 51.01 -36.71
N ILE A 14 -82.58 51.92 -35.75
CA ILE A 14 -81.56 52.36 -34.78
C ILE A 14 -81.11 51.19 -33.87
N PHE A 15 -82.04 50.37 -33.39
CA PHE A 15 -81.72 49.19 -32.57
C PHE A 15 -80.96 48.10 -33.35
N GLU A 16 -81.31 47.91 -34.62
CA GLU A 16 -80.62 46.99 -35.53
C GLU A 16 -79.18 47.44 -35.77
N ASP A 17 -78.97 48.71 -36.13
CA ASP A 17 -77.64 49.30 -36.35
C ASP A 17 -76.78 49.26 -35.07
N PHE A 18 -77.38 49.53 -33.90
CA PHE A 18 -76.69 49.43 -32.60
C PHE A 18 -76.22 48.00 -32.30
N THR A 19 -77.06 47.01 -32.58
CA THR A 19 -76.73 45.58 -32.37
C THR A 19 -75.61 45.13 -33.30
N VAL A 20 -75.66 45.53 -34.58
CA VAL A 20 -74.61 45.24 -35.56
C VAL A 20 -73.28 45.89 -35.15
N SER A 21 -73.30 47.12 -34.65
CA SER A 21 -72.09 47.81 -34.17
C SER A 21 -71.46 47.12 -32.96
N ILE A 22 -72.25 46.63 -32.00
CA ILE A 22 -71.74 45.89 -30.84
C ILE A 22 -71.11 44.56 -31.27
N LEU A 23 -71.79 43.83 -32.14
CA LEU A 23 -71.28 42.57 -32.70
C LEU A 23 -69.94 42.78 -33.41
N LEU A 24 -69.88 43.77 -34.30
CA LEU A 24 -68.67 44.09 -35.06
C LEU A 24 -67.51 44.44 -34.12
N ASN A 25 -67.75 45.29 -33.12
CA ASN A 25 -66.72 45.69 -32.15
C ASN A 25 -66.25 44.50 -31.31
N THR A 26 -67.16 43.61 -30.92
CA THR A 26 -66.83 42.38 -30.19
C THR A 26 -65.99 41.44 -31.06
N CYS A 27 -66.33 41.28 -32.35
CA CYS A 27 -65.54 40.50 -33.29
C CYS A 27 -64.12 41.06 -33.46
N PHE A 28 -63.98 42.38 -33.59
CA PHE A 28 -62.66 43.02 -33.65
C PHE A 28 -61.84 42.79 -32.38
N LEU A 29 -62.46 42.91 -31.21
CA LEU A 29 -61.78 42.66 -29.94
C LEU A 29 -61.31 41.21 -29.82
N ILE A 30 -62.18 40.24 -30.16
CA ILE A 30 -61.82 38.81 -30.18
C ILE A 30 -60.67 38.54 -31.14
N TYR A 31 -60.70 39.14 -32.35
CA TYR A 31 -59.64 39.00 -33.32
C TYR A 31 -58.30 39.55 -32.79
N ALA A 32 -58.32 40.75 -32.20
CA ALA A 32 -57.14 41.38 -31.61
C ALA A 32 -56.55 40.53 -30.47
N ILE A 33 -57.42 40.03 -29.58
CA ILE A 33 -57.03 39.12 -28.49
C ILE A 33 -56.40 37.85 -29.05
N ARG A 34 -57.05 37.20 -30.03
CA ARG A 34 -56.53 35.97 -30.66
C ARG A 34 -55.17 36.17 -31.30
N ASN A 35 -54.96 37.32 -31.95
CA ASN A 35 -53.67 37.66 -32.57
C ASN A 35 -52.57 37.82 -31.52
N GLN A 36 -52.85 38.49 -30.40
CA GLN A 36 -51.90 38.63 -29.27
C GLN A 36 -51.54 37.27 -28.67
N PHE A 37 -52.53 36.41 -28.40
CA PHE A 37 -52.29 35.05 -27.91
C PHE A 37 -51.44 34.22 -28.89
N SER A 38 -51.69 34.36 -30.20
CA SER A 38 -50.92 33.67 -31.22
C SER A 38 -49.45 34.11 -31.21
N LYS A 39 -49.20 35.41 -31.06
CA LYS A 39 -47.83 35.95 -30.94
C LYS A 39 -47.10 35.40 -29.71
N ILE A 40 -47.75 35.43 -28.54
CA ILE A 40 -47.20 34.91 -27.28
C ILE A 40 -46.90 33.41 -27.41
N SER A 41 -47.82 32.64 -27.98
CA SER A 41 -47.65 31.21 -28.20
C SER A 41 -46.44 30.90 -29.09
N ASN A 42 -46.28 31.64 -30.20
CA ASN A 42 -45.15 31.47 -31.11
C ASN A 42 -43.81 31.83 -30.44
N GLU A 43 -43.78 32.92 -29.68
CA GLU A 43 -42.58 33.33 -28.94
C GLU A 43 -42.19 32.30 -27.86
N LEU A 44 -43.17 31.83 -27.08
CA LEU A 44 -42.95 30.77 -26.09
C LEU A 44 -42.44 29.47 -26.74
N SER A 45 -43.02 29.09 -27.89
CA SER A 45 -42.58 27.94 -28.67
C SER A 45 -41.13 28.08 -29.12
N ALA A 46 -40.74 29.25 -29.66
CA ALA A 46 -39.37 29.52 -30.08
C ALA A 46 -38.38 29.45 -28.90
N HIS A 47 -38.74 30.02 -27.76
CA HIS A 47 -37.94 29.93 -26.53
C HIS A 47 -37.79 28.47 -26.07
N MET A 48 -38.87 27.69 -26.08
CA MET A 48 -38.84 26.29 -25.69
C MET A 48 -37.95 25.46 -26.62
N THR A 49 -38.03 25.68 -27.94
CA THR A 49 -37.14 25.04 -28.91
C THR A 49 -35.67 25.39 -28.66
N LYS A 50 -35.37 26.66 -28.39
CA LYS A 50 -34.00 27.10 -28.08
C LYS A 50 -33.46 26.45 -26.81
N ILE A 51 -34.26 26.43 -25.73
CA ILE A 51 -33.89 25.78 -24.46
C ILE A 51 -33.65 24.29 -24.68
N ASN A 52 -34.54 23.61 -25.39
CA ASN A 52 -34.42 22.17 -25.65
C ASN A 52 -33.15 21.84 -26.47
N GLY A 53 -32.80 22.69 -27.44
CA GLY A 53 -31.55 22.56 -28.20
C GLY A 53 -30.31 22.68 -27.32
N ILE A 54 -30.27 23.69 -26.44
CA ILE A 54 -29.15 23.90 -25.49
C ILE A 54 -29.02 22.71 -24.54
N LEU A 55 -30.12 22.27 -23.92
CA LEU A 55 -30.11 21.14 -22.98
C LEU A 55 -29.65 19.85 -23.66
N THR A 56 -30.14 19.58 -24.88
CA THR A 56 -29.73 18.39 -25.66
C THR A 56 -28.23 18.41 -25.94
N ALA A 57 -27.68 19.57 -26.32
CA ALA A 57 -26.25 19.71 -26.57
C ALA A 57 -25.42 19.48 -25.29
N GLU A 58 -25.83 20.07 -24.16
CA GLU A 58 -25.11 19.93 -22.89
C GLU A 58 -25.18 18.49 -22.35
N ILE A 59 -26.33 17.81 -22.49
CA ILE A 59 -26.48 16.37 -22.17
C ILE A 59 -25.51 15.53 -22.99
N LYS A 60 -25.42 15.77 -24.31
CA LYS A 60 -24.50 15.04 -25.19
C LYS A 60 -23.03 15.26 -24.78
N LYS A 61 -22.65 16.50 -24.51
CA LYS A 61 -21.30 16.87 -24.05
C LYS A 61 -20.96 16.17 -22.73
N ASN A 62 -21.88 16.19 -21.76
CA ASN A 62 -21.70 15.50 -20.48
C ASN A 62 -21.59 13.99 -20.64
N LYS A 63 -22.37 13.38 -21.55
CA LYS A 63 -22.25 11.95 -21.87
C LYS A 63 -20.86 11.61 -22.41
N THR A 64 -20.34 12.39 -23.36
CA THR A 64 -18.98 12.22 -23.90
C THR A 64 -17.92 12.36 -22.81
N ARG A 65 -18.04 13.38 -21.95
CA ARG A 65 -17.12 13.59 -20.83
C ARG A 65 -17.11 12.41 -19.86
N ASN A 66 -18.29 11.87 -19.52
CA ASN A 66 -18.40 10.71 -18.65
C ASN A 66 -17.71 9.47 -19.23
N VAL A 67 -17.89 9.19 -20.52
CA VAL A 67 -17.19 8.07 -21.20
C VAL A 67 -15.68 8.24 -21.12
N SER A 68 -15.17 9.45 -21.37
CA SER A 68 -13.73 9.73 -21.26
C SER A 68 -13.20 9.54 -19.84
N ILE A 69 -13.96 9.96 -18.82
CA ILE A 69 -13.59 9.79 -17.41
C ILE A 69 -13.55 8.30 -17.06
N THR A 70 -14.56 7.52 -17.48
CA THR A 70 -14.59 6.07 -17.26
C THR A 70 -13.36 5.38 -17.86
N ALA A 71 -13.01 5.70 -19.12
CA ALA A 71 -11.84 5.12 -19.79
C ALA A 71 -10.52 5.45 -19.06
N GLU A 72 -10.39 6.67 -18.54
CA GLU A 72 -9.19 7.08 -17.80
C GLU A 72 -9.10 6.37 -16.44
N ILE A 73 -10.23 6.17 -15.75
CA ILE A 73 -10.29 5.38 -14.51
C ILE A 73 -9.85 3.94 -14.76
N GLU A 74 -10.36 3.29 -15.82
CA GLU A 74 -9.99 1.92 -16.18
C GLU A 74 -8.50 1.80 -16.52
N ARG A 75 -7.96 2.78 -17.24
CA ARG A 75 -6.53 2.85 -17.57
C ARG A 75 -5.67 2.96 -16.30
N LEU A 76 -6.01 3.88 -15.40
CA LEU A 76 -5.29 4.08 -14.14
C LEU A 76 -5.35 2.85 -13.24
N LEU A 77 -6.52 2.22 -13.13
CA LEU A 77 -6.69 1.01 -12.32
C LEU A 77 -5.82 -0.14 -12.86
N THR A 78 -5.78 -0.31 -14.18
CA THR A 78 -4.96 -1.33 -14.84
C THR A 78 -3.47 -1.10 -14.61
N ASP A 79 -3.02 0.16 -14.73
CA ASP A 79 -1.61 0.52 -14.51
C ASP A 79 -1.19 0.30 -13.05
N VAL A 80 -2.03 0.71 -12.09
CA VAL A 80 -1.82 0.48 -10.66
C VAL A 80 -1.74 -1.02 -10.36
N TYR A 81 -2.67 -1.82 -10.89
CA TYR A 81 -2.67 -3.27 -10.68
C TYR A 81 -1.39 -3.90 -11.23
N LYS A 82 -0.98 -3.55 -12.46
CA LYS A 82 0.23 -4.08 -13.09
C LYS A 82 1.49 -3.71 -12.29
N LYS A 83 1.59 -2.46 -11.86
CA LYS A 83 2.73 -1.97 -11.06
C LYS A 83 2.81 -2.68 -9.72
N LEU A 84 1.67 -2.77 -9.00
CA LEU A 84 1.61 -3.44 -7.71
C LEU A 84 1.94 -4.94 -7.83
N SER A 85 1.39 -5.60 -8.85
CA SER A 85 1.67 -7.02 -9.11
C SER A 85 3.17 -7.26 -9.35
N THR A 86 3.80 -6.42 -10.17
CA THR A 86 5.24 -6.52 -10.45
C THR A 86 6.08 -6.30 -9.19
N GLU A 87 5.77 -5.26 -8.41
CA GLU A 87 6.48 -4.93 -7.17
C GLU A 87 6.37 -6.05 -6.13
N VAL A 88 5.15 -6.54 -5.88
CA VAL A 88 4.90 -7.61 -4.91
C VAL A 88 5.60 -8.90 -5.33
N ASN A 89 5.47 -9.31 -6.59
CA ASN A 89 6.11 -10.52 -7.10
C ASN A 89 7.64 -10.43 -6.98
N THR A 90 8.22 -9.27 -7.29
CA THR A 90 9.68 -9.06 -7.18
C THR A 90 10.15 -9.12 -5.74
N LYS A 91 9.44 -8.48 -4.80
CA LYS A 91 9.78 -8.55 -3.36
C LYS A 91 9.69 -9.96 -2.81
N ILE A 92 8.63 -10.69 -3.16
CA ILE A 92 8.44 -12.08 -2.74
C ILE A 92 9.58 -12.95 -3.29
N ALA A 93 9.91 -12.83 -4.57
CA ALA A 93 10.98 -13.59 -5.20
C ALA A 93 12.34 -13.33 -4.53
N ASN A 94 12.68 -12.06 -4.28
CA ASN A 94 13.95 -11.68 -3.66
C ASN A 94 14.05 -12.17 -2.21
N GLU A 95 12.97 -12.03 -1.42
CA GLU A 95 12.93 -12.52 -0.04
C GLU A 95 13.06 -14.04 0.02
N LEU A 96 12.31 -14.78 -0.80
CA LEU A 96 12.40 -16.23 -0.86
C LEU A 96 13.79 -16.69 -1.32
N SER A 97 14.39 -16.01 -2.29
CA SER A 97 15.76 -16.30 -2.73
C SER A 97 16.77 -16.09 -1.61
N THR A 98 16.62 -15.03 -0.82
CA THR A 98 17.48 -14.74 0.34
C THR A 98 17.34 -15.83 1.40
N ARG A 99 16.10 -16.17 1.79
CA ARG A 99 15.79 -17.23 2.75
C ARG A 99 16.34 -18.58 2.30
N LEU A 100 16.18 -18.92 1.02
CA LEU A 100 16.69 -20.16 0.45
C LEU A 100 18.21 -20.22 0.49
N PHE A 101 18.89 -19.10 0.20
CA PHE A 101 20.33 -19.00 0.29
C PHE A 101 20.84 -19.18 1.73
N GLU A 102 20.17 -18.56 2.71
CA GLU A 102 20.48 -18.72 4.14
C GLU A 102 20.33 -20.18 4.60
N VAL A 103 19.22 -20.83 4.24
CA VAL A 103 18.99 -22.25 4.54
C VAL A 103 20.04 -23.14 3.89
N ASN A 104 20.33 -22.94 2.61
CA ASN A 104 21.31 -23.74 1.88
C ASN A 104 22.73 -23.58 2.48
N SER A 105 23.10 -22.36 2.85
CA SER A 105 24.39 -22.09 3.51
C SER A 105 24.47 -22.79 4.88
N THR A 106 23.38 -22.76 5.65
CA THR A 106 23.30 -23.45 6.96
C THR A 106 23.43 -24.96 6.80
N LEU A 107 22.75 -25.55 5.81
CA LEU A 107 22.85 -26.98 5.53
C LEU A 107 24.25 -27.37 5.04
N MET A 108 24.84 -26.56 4.15
CA MET A 108 26.21 -26.79 3.64
C MET A 108 27.22 -26.79 4.79
N PHE A 109 27.12 -25.82 5.70
CA PHE A 109 27.97 -25.77 6.90
C PHE A 109 27.82 -27.03 7.75
N GLY A 110 26.58 -27.47 8.00
CA GLY A 110 26.30 -28.71 8.73
C GLY A 110 26.90 -29.95 8.07
N ILE A 111 26.81 -30.06 6.74
CA ILE A 111 27.38 -31.17 5.97
C ILE A 111 28.91 -31.15 6.00
N GLU A 112 29.53 -29.98 5.79
CA GLU A 112 30.98 -29.84 5.81
C GLU A 112 31.55 -30.22 7.18
N TYR A 113 30.88 -29.76 8.24
CA TYR A 113 31.22 -30.12 9.61
C TYR A 113 31.19 -31.64 9.84
N ILE A 114 30.13 -32.32 9.40
CA ILE A 114 30.02 -33.79 9.47
C ILE A 114 31.15 -34.46 8.66
N ARG A 115 31.49 -33.94 7.47
CA ARG A 115 32.56 -34.49 6.62
C ARG A 115 33.93 -34.41 7.30
N ILE A 116 34.28 -33.24 7.84
CA ILE A 116 35.53 -33.04 8.57
C ILE A 116 35.60 -33.98 9.77
N TYR A 117 34.48 -34.14 10.49
CA TYR A 117 34.39 -35.01 11.64
C TYR A 117 34.62 -36.50 11.29
N LEU A 118 33.93 -37.03 10.26
CA LEU A 118 34.14 -38.43 9.84
C LEU A 118 35.57 -38.68 9.32
N SER A 119 36.14 -37.72 8.60
CA SER A 119 37.51 -37.82 8.07
C SER A 119 38.55 -37.90 9.19
N SER A 120 38.32 -37.18 10.29
CA SER A 120 39.18 -37.21 11.48
C SER A 120 39.07 -38.54 12.26
N SER A 121 37.87 -39.14 12.29
CA SER A 121 37.64 -40.43 12.97
C SER A 121 38.24 -41.64 12.24
N SER A 122 38.67 -41.48 10.99
CA SER A 122 39.26 -42.55 10.17
C SER A 122 40.77 -42.73 10.40
N ASN A 123 41.43 -41.77 11.06
CA ASN A 123 42.87 -41.79 11.35
C ASN A 123 43.20 -42.37 12.74
N SER A 124 42.20 -42.81 13.50
CA SER A 124 42.36 -43.45 14.80
C SER A 124 41.72 -44.84 14.77
N SER A 125 42.52 -45.88 15.00
CA SER A 125 42.05 -47.26 15.10
C SER A 125 40.89 -47.39 16.11
N PRO A 126 39.89 -48.27 15.86
CA PRO A 126 38.64 -48.23 16.58
C PRO A 126 38.73 -49.02 17.89
N SER A 127 38.50 -48.36 19.02
CA SER A 127 38.04 -49.01 20.24
C SER A 127 36.59 -48.62 20.50
N SER A 128 35.75 -49.64 20.67
CA SER A 128 34.30 -49.63 20.60
C SER A 128 33.55 -48.93 21.74
N SER A 129 32.35 -48.46 21.37
CA SER A 129 31.11 -48.30 22.15
C SER A 129 30.76 -46.88 22.63
N GLY A 130 29.53 -46.48 22.30
CA GLY A 130 28.87 -45.31 22.88
C GLY A 130 28.24 -44.38 21.84
N SER A 131 27.05 -44.70 21.35
CA SER A 131 26.20 -43.82 20.53
C SER A 131 25.61 -42.62 21.32
N SER A 132 26.26 -42.24 22.43
CA SER A 132 25.90 -41.13 23.33
C SER A 132 26.73 -39.86 23.06
N ASP A 133 27.67 -39.94 22.13
CA ASP A 133 28.86 -39.08 22.12
C ASP A 133 28.63 -37.70 21.46
N LEU A 134 27.63 -37.54 20.59
CA LEU A 134 27.44 -36.31 19.81
C LEU A 134 26.84 -35.15 20.61
N SER A 135 25.85 -35.42 21.46
CA SER A 135 25.26 -34.40 22.34
C SER A 135 26.25 -33.99 23.43
N GLN A 136 27.00 -34.96 23.96
CA GLN A 136 28.09 -34.73 24.91
C GLN A 136 29.21 -33.89 24.28
N LYS A 137 29.64 -34.20 23.05
CA LYS A 137 30.70 -33.47 22.33
C LYS A 137 30.26 -32.07 21.89
N PHE A 138 29.00 -31.89 21.49
CA PHE A 138 28.46 -30.56 21.15
C PHE A 138 28.35 -29.66 22.39
N ALA A 139 27.88 -30.22 23.51
CA ALA A 139 27.93 -29.55 24.81
C ALA A 139 29.39 -29.19 25.17
N ASN A 140 30.35 -30.09 24.94
CA ASN A 140 31.76 -29.81 25.20
C ASN A 140 32.31 -28.66 24.34
N ILE A 141 31.92 -28.53 23.06
CA ILE A 141 32.42 -27.44 22.19
C ILE A 141 31.83 -26.09 22.61
N ILE A 142 30.53 -26.00 22.88
CA ILE A 142 29.92 -24.76 23.36
C ILE A 142 30.50 -24.39 24.74
N SER A 143 30.70 -25.37 25.61
CA SER A 143 31.39 -25.15 26.90
C SER A 143 32.81 -24.64 26.71
N VAL A 144 33.59 -25.19 25.77
CA VAL A 144 34.97 -24.71 25.49
C VAL A 144 34.97 -23.27 24.98
N ILE A 145 34.08 -22.91 24.04
CA ILE A 145 33.97 -21.52 23.55
C ILE A 145 33.53 -20.59 24.69
N TRP A 146 32.57 -21.03 25.51
CA TRP A 146 32.10 -20.26 26.65
C TRP A 146 33.20 -20.05 27.71
N GLU A 147 33.98 -21.08 28.02
CA GLU A 147 35.11 -20.99 28.95
C GLU A 147 36.18 -20.02 28.43
N GLN A 148 36.58 -20.14 27.17
CA GLN A 148 37.57 -19.24 26.55
C GLN A 148 37.07 -17.80 26.49
N PHE A 149 35.80 -17.62 26.10
CA PHE A 149 35.16 -16.31 26.11
C PHE A 149 35.19 -15.72 27.51
N THR A 150 34.75 -16.47 28.53
CA THR A 150 34.63 -15.99 29.90
C THR A 150 35.99 -15.65 30.50
N ASP A 151 37.02 -16.47 30.26
CA ASP A 151 38.39 -16.19 30.71
C ASP A 151 38.93 -14.86 30.15
N ILE A 152 38.85 -14.68 28.83
CA ILE A 152 39.28 -13.44 28.17
C ILE A 152 38.45 -12.25 28.65
N PHE A 153 37.13 -12.44 28.71
CA PHE A 153 36.18 -11.40 29.08
C PHE A 153 36.45 -10.92 30.50
N ASP A 154 36.61 -11.83 31.47
CA ASP A 154 36.90 -11.50 32.87
C ASP A 154 38.29 -10.89 33.04
N ARG A 155 39.28 -11.35 32.26
CA ARG A 155 40.63 -10.78 32.28
C ARG A 155 40.65 -9.32 31.86
N ILE A 156 40.00 -8.98 30.75
CA ILE A 156 39.92 -7.59 30.26
C ILE A 156 39.06 -6.76 31.21
N LYS A 157 37.91 -7.30 31.64
CA LYS A 157 36.99 -6.62 32.54
C LYS A 157 37.66 -6.26 33.87
N SER A 158 38.39 -7.18 34.47
CA SER A 158 39.10 -6.97 35.74
C SER A 158 40.32 -6.05 35.60
N ALA A 159 41.09 -6.18 34.50
CA ALA A 159 42.26 -5.33 34.26
C ALA A 159 41.91 -3.85 34.08
N ASN A 160 40.69 -3.55 33.61
CA ASN A 160 40.25 -2.18 33.29
C ASN A 160 39.13 -1.66 34.20
N ASP A 161 38.76 -2.41 35.24
CA ASP A 161 37.67 -2.08 36.17
C ASP A 161 36.33 -1.76 35.48
N TYR A 162 35.99 -2.55 34.45
CA TYR A 162 34.74 -2.37 33.71
C TYR A 162 33.56 -3.05 34.43
N SER A 163 32.40 -2.38 34.42
CA SER A 163 31.13 -3.05 34.69
C SER A 163 30.81 -4.06 33.58
N LEU A 164 29.97 -5.05 33.89
CA LEU A 164 29.52 -6.07 32.91
C LEU A 164 28.92 -5.43 31.66
N ASP A 165 28.07 -4.39 31.81
CA ASP A 165 27.43 -3.72 30.68
C ASP A 165 28.42 -2.92 29.82
N GLN A 166 29.45 -2.31 30.43
CA GLN A 166 30.52 -1.63 29.69
C GLN A 166 31.34 -2.63 28.88
N MET A 167 31.71 -3.76 29.48
CA MET A 167 32.46 -4.80 28.79
C MET A 167 31.66 -5.42 27.63
N CYS A 168 30.37 -5.71 27.83
CA CYS A 168 29.50 -6.19 26.74
C CYS A 168 29.39 -5.18 25.59
N ALA A 169 29.35 -3.88 25.90
CA ALA A 169 29.35 -2.84 24.87
C ALA A 169 30.68 -2.79 24.09
N ILE A 170 31.81 -2.97 24.77
CA ILE A 170 33.14 -3.03 24.14
C ILE A 170 33.24 -4.23 23.19
N VAL A 171 32.85 -5.43 23.64
CA VAL A 171 32.86 -6.63 22.79
C VAL A 171 31.95 -6.47 21.58
N SER A 172 30.76 -5.89 21.76
CA SER A 172 29.82 -5.57 20.67
C SER A 172 30.46 -4.64 19.63
N VAL A 173 31.17 -3.60 20.09
CA VAL A 173 31.88 -2.65 19.24
C VAL A 173 33.07 -3.33 18.55
N ASP A 174 33.85 -4.16 19.22
CA ASP A 174 35.00 -4.85 18.63
C ASP A 174 34.55 -5.81 17.52
N ILE A 175 33.49 -6.59 17.76
CA ILE A 175 32.92 -7.49 16.75
C ILE A 175 32.43 -6.72 15.53
N LEU A 176 31.82 -5.54 15.73
CA LEU A 176 31.32 -4.71 14.65
C LEU A 176 32.45 -4.00 13.88
N SER A 177 33.39 -3.39 14.59
CA SER A 177 34.34 -2.42 14.05
C SER A 177 35.71 -2.99 13.73
N ARG A 178 36.16 -4.03 14.44
CA ARG A 178 37.48 -4.66 14.22
C ARG A 178 37.38 -5.92 13.38
N LEU A 179 36.30 -6.68 13.55
CA LEU A 179 36.10 -7.95 12.85
C LEU A 179 35.18 -7.83 11.63
N GLU A 180 34.47 -6.71 11.49
CA GLU A 180 33.47 -6.48 10.43
C GLU A 180 32.38 -7.57 10.34
N MET A 181 32.14 -8.32 11.44
CA MET A 181 31.22 -9.47 11.47
C MET A 181 29.74 -9.08 11.65
N GLY A 182 29.43 -7.79 11.55
CA GLY A 182 28.09 -7.22 11.71
C GLY A 182 27.60 -7.17 13.16
N VAL A 183 26.51 -6.43 13.39
CA VAL A 183 26.02 -6.08 14.74
C VAL A 183 25.65 -7.32 15.58
N ILE A 184 26.09 -7.33 16.84
CA ILE A 184 25.63 -8.22 17.91
C ILE A 184 25.19 -7.35 19.09
N GLY A 185 24.03 -7.63 19.68
CA GLY A 185 23.51 -6.83 20.79
C GLY A 185 24.29 -7.09 22.10
N LYS A 186 24.54 -6.04 22.88
CA LYS A 186 25.18 -6.17 24.20
C LYS A 186 24.43 -7.13 25.14
N ASP A 187 23.09 -7.17 25.03
CA ASP A 187 22.25 -8.03 25.87
C ASP A 187 22.42 -9.51 25.46
N THR A 188 22.66 -9.79 24.19
CA THR A 188 22.99 -11.13 23.69
C THR A 188 24.34 -11.62 24.21
N ILE A 189 25.35 -10.74 24.23
CA ILE A 189 26.67 -11.06 24.81
C ILE A 189 26.54 -11.31 26.31
N LYS A 190 25.76 -10.47 27.00
CA LYS A 190 25.47 -10.62 28.42
C LYS A 190 24.76 -11.93 28.75
N GLY A 191 23.79 -12.33 27.92
CA GLY A 191 23.13 -13.63 28.04
C GLY A 191 24.12 -14.79 27.88
N PHE A 192 24.98 -14.72 26.85
CA PHE A 192 26.01 -15.74 26.62
C PHE A 192 26.99 -15.86 27.81
N TYR A 193 27.43 -14.73 28.38
CA TYR A 193 28.28 -14.72 29.58
C TYR A 193 27.63 -15.49 30.75
N HIS A 194 26.31 -15.37 30.94
CA HIS A 194 25.58 -16.13 31.97
C HIS A 194 25.21 -17.56 31.56
N GLY A 195 25.67 -18.05 30.40
CA GLY A 195 25.41 -19.41 29.91
C GLY A 195 24.08 -19.56 29.18
N GLU A 196 23.45 -18.47 28.74
CA GLU A 196 22.27 -18.56 27.87
C GLU A 196 22.65 -19.04 26.48
N ASN A 197 21.73 -19.79 25.86
CA ASN A 197 21.94 -20.30 24.52
C ASN A 197 21.81 -19.17 23.49
N ILE A 198 22.71 -19.15 22.50
CA ILE A 198 22.74 -18.13 21.45
C ILE A 198 22.63 -18.76 20.06
N SER A 199 22.24 -17.96 19.07
CA SER A 199 22.22 -18.42 17.68
C SER A 199 23.62 -18.74 17.19
N SER A 200 23.75 -19.72 16.28
CA SER A 200 25.02 -20.10 15.66
C SER A 200 25.77 -18.92 15.05
N LYS A 201 25.04 -17.99 14.40
CA LYS A 201 25.60 -16.75 13.85
C LYS A 201 26.25 -15.85 14.91
N ASN A 202 25.67 -15.78 16.11
CA ASN A 202 26.27 -15.01 17.20
C ASN A 202 27.43 -15.76 17.86
N LEU A 203 27.38 -17.09 17.90
CA LEU A 203 28.48 -17.92 18.39
C LEU A 203 29.73 -17.80 17.49
N GLU A 204 29.56 -17.76 16.17
CA GLU A 204 30.64 -17.51 15.21
C GLU A 204 31.33 -16.16 15.44
N LYS A 205 30.55 -15.10 15.70
CA LYS A 205 31.08 -13.77 16.01
C LYS A 205 31.91 -13.76 17.30
N ILE A 206 31.43 -14.47 18.32
CA ILE A 206 32.13 -14.60 19.60
C ILE A 206 33.41 -15.42 19.41
N GLY A 207 33.37 -16.52 18.65
CA GLY A 207 34.55 -17.30 18.28
C GLY A 207 35.61 -16.46 17.57
N ALA A 208 35.21 -15.67 16.56
CA ALA A 208 36.12 -14.77 15.85
C ALA A 208 36.77 -13.72 16.76
N TRP A 209 36.04 -13.23 17.77
CA TRP A 209 36.58 -12.30 18.76
C TRP A 209 37.61 -12.94 19.70
N ILE A 210 37.35 -14.19 20.12
CA ILE A 210 38.31 -15.00 20.90
C ILE A 210 39.59 -15.23 20.09
N ASP A 211 39.46 -15.67 18.84
CA ASP A 211 40.60 -15.94 17.95
C ASP A 211 41.43 -14.68 17.71
N HIS A 212 40.77 -13.55 17.43
CA HIS A 212 41.45 -12.27 17.27
C HIS A 212 42.21 -11.86 18.54
N TYR A 213 41.65 -12.11 19.73
CA TYR A 213 42.34 -11.76 20.96
C TYR A 213 43.63 -12.58 21.14
N TYR A 214 43.59 -13.90 20.92
CA TYR A 214 44.78 -14.77 20.99
C TYR A 214 45.84 -14.49 19.92
N LEU A 215 45.45 -13.94 18.77
CA LEU A 215 46.40 -13.60 17.71
C LEU A 215 47.21 -12.34 17.99
N TYR A 216 46.69 -11.44 18.83
CA TYR A 216 47.27 -10.12 19.04
C TYR A 216 47.72 -9.85 20.49
N HIS A 217 47.50 -10.79 21.42
CA HIS A 217 47.91 -10.71 22.83
C HIS A 217 48.37 -12.07 23.34
#